data_AF-R7V8T3-F1
#
_entry.id   AF-R7V8T3-F1
#
_cell.length_a   1.000
_cell.length_b   1.000
_cell.length_c   1.000
_cell.angle_alpha   90.00
_cell.angle_beta   90.00
_cell.angle_gamma   90.00
#
_symmetry.space_group_name_H-M   'P 1'
#
loop_
_entity.id
_entity.type
_entity.pdbx_description
1 polymer ?
#
loop_
_entity_poly.entity_id
_entity_poly.type
_entity_poly.pdbx_seq_one_letter_code
_entity_poly.pdbx_strand_id
1 'polypeptide(L)' 'AFITPVFLGGGHTLPQNYRPISVLPAFSKVFERLLHDRINEYFTINQIISSN' A
#
# COMPACT_ATOMS: atom_id res chain seq x y z
N ALA A 1 3.07 -12.47 -5.39
CA ALA A 1 3.63 -11.29 -4.70
C ALA A 1 4.91 -11.73 -4.01
N PHE A 2 5.95 -10.89 -4.00
CA PHE A 2 7.21 -11.17 -3.31
C PHE A 2 7.24 -10.40 -1.99
N ILE A 3 7.70 -11.03 -0.92
CA ILE A 3 7.87 -10.38 0.38
C ILE A 3 9.33 -9.93 0.45
N THR A 4 9.54 -8.61 0.56
CA THR A 4 10.85 -8.01 0.69
C THR A 4 10.98 -7.37 2.06
N PRO A 5 11.96 -7.77 2.90
CA PRO A 5 12.21 -7.12 4.16
C PRO A 5 12.84 -5.74 3.92
N VAL A 6 12.25 -4.69 4.50
CA VAL A 6 12.79 -3.31 4.46
C VAL A 6 13.27 -2.93 5.85
N PHE A 7 14.50 -2.45 5.93
CA PHE A 7 15.13 -2.03 7.17
C PHE A 7 14.53 -0.70 7.67
N LEU A 8 14.20 -0.65 8.96
CA LEU A 8 13.61 0.52 9.61
C LEU A 8 14.65 1.37 10.36
N GLY A 9 15.72 0.76 10.88
CA GLY A 9 16.70 1.41 11.76
C GLY A 9 17.16 0.51 12.92
N GLY A 10 18.17 0.96 13.67
CA GLY A 10 18.76 0.19 14.77
C GLY A 10 19.86 -0.78 14.32
N GLY A 11 19.95 -1.96 14.94
CA GLY A 11 20.93 -2.99 14.58
C GLY A 11 20.45 -3.90 13.43
N HIS A 12 21.30 -4.12 12.42
CA HIS A 12 20.96 -4.94 11.25
C HIS A 12 20.76 -6.44 11.53
N THR A 13 21.18 -6.91 12.70
CA THR A 13 21.12 -8.32 13.11
C THR A 13 19.81 -8.70 13.79
N LEU A 14 19.00 -7.72 14.19
CA LEU A 14 17.73 -7.96 14.88
C LEU A 14 16.57 -7.99 13.87
N PRO A 15 15.84 -9.11 13.73
CA PRO A 15 14.72 -9.22 12.80
C PRO A 15 13.62 -8.19 13.02
N GLN A 16 13.41 -7.76 14.26
CA GLN A 16 12.44 -6.73 14.66
C GLN A 16 12.65 -5.36 13.97
N ASN A 17 13.87 -5.12 13.47
CA ASN A 17 14.26 -3.90 12.79
C ASN A 17 13.96 -3.91 11.28
N TYR A 18 13.25 -4.94 10.80
CA TYR A 18 12.79 -5.04 9.41
C TYR A 18 11.27 -5.15 9.37
N ARG A 19 10.63 -4.51 8.39
CA ARG A 19 9.23 -4.77 8.04
C ARG A 19 9.16 -5.67 6.82
N PRO A 20 8.33 -6.73 6.83
CA PRO A 20 8.00 -7.44 5.62
C PRO A 20 7.06 -6.58 4.77
N ILE A 21 7.46 -6.23 3.56
CA ILE A 21 6.61 -5.51 2.61
C ILE A 21 6.31 -6.41 1.41
N SER A 22 5.03 -6.50 1.06
CA SER A 22 4.60 -7.20 -0.14
C SER A 22 4.77 -6.29 -1.36
N VAL A 23 5.70 -6.62 -2.25
CA VAL A 23 5.85 -5.93 -3.52
C VAL A 23 4.86 -6.51 -4.52
N LEU A 24 3.88 -5.68 -4.88
CA LEU A 24 2.91 -5.99 -5.94
C LEU A 24 3.60 -5.95 -7.32
N PRO A 25 3.30 -6.91 -8.22
CA PRO A 25 3.70 -6.83 -9.62
C PRO A 25 3.24 -5.51 -10.26
N ALA A 26 3.98 -5.02 -11.26
CA ALA A 26 3.69 -3.75 -11.93
C ALA A 26 2.24 -3.68 -12.44
N PHE A 27 1.76 -4.75 -13.07
CA PHE A 27 0.37 -4.85 -13.52
C PHE A 27 -0.64 -4.66 -12.39
N SER A 28 -0.44 -5.33 -11.25
CA SER A 28 -1.33 -5.22 -10.09
C SER A 28 -1.37 -3.80 -9.53
N LYS A 29 -0.23 -3.10 -9.46
CA LYS A 29 -0.19 -1.70 -9.00
C LYS A 29 -0.97 -0.76 -9.92
N VAL A 30 -0.87 -0.96 -11.24
CA VAL A 30 -1.63 -0.15 -12.21
C VAL A 30 -3.13 -0.43 -12.07
N PHE A 31 -3.50 -1.71 -11.98
CA PHE A 31 -4.90 -2.10 -11.81
C PHE A 31 -5.51 -1.58 -10.51
N GLU A 32 -4.80 -1.71 -9.39
CA GLU A 32 -5.20 -1.16 -8.10
C GLU A 32 -5.43 0.35 -8.16
N ARG A 33 -4.53 1.08 -8.84
CA ARG A 33 -4.68 2.53 -9.00
C ARG A 33 -5.90 2.92 -9.82
N LEU A 34 -6.17 2.22 -10.92
CA LEU A 34 -7.38 2.45 -11.72
C LEU A 34 -8.67 2.22 -10.91
N LEU A 35 -8.71 1.15 -10.10
CA LEU A 35 -9.84 0.88 -9.22
C LEU A 35 -9.97 1.94 -8.13
N HIS A 36 -8.86 2.30 -7.49
CA HIS A 36 -8.83 3.34 -6.47
C HIS A 36 -9.41 4.64 -7.02
N ASP A 37 -8.97 5.09 -8.20
CA ASP A 37 -9.43 6.35 -8.79
C ASP A 37 -10.95 6.33 -9.04
N ARG A 38 -11.49 5.22 -9.55
CA ARG A 38 -12.94 5.06 -9.78
C ARG A 38 -13.76 5.01 -8.50
N ILE A 39 -13.30 4.25 -7.52
CA ILE A 39 -14.00 4.08 -6.24
C ILE A 39 -13.97 5.40 -5.47
N ASN A 40 -12.82 6.07 -5.44
CA ASN A 40 -12.65 7.34 -4.75
C ASN A 40 -13.50 8.45 -5.41
N GLU A 41 -13.54 8.51 -6.74
CA GLU A 41 -14.45 9.41 -7.48
C GLU A 41 -15.91 9.18 -7.07
N TYR A 42 -16.37 7.92 -7.08
CA TYR A 42 -17.72 7.58 -6.67
C TYR A 42 -18.02 7.99 -5.22
N PHE A 43 -17.13 7.66 -4.28
CA PHE A 43 -17.29 8.04 -2.88
C PHE A 43 -17.29 9.55 -2.65
N THR A 44 -16.50 10.30 -3.43
CA THR A 44 -16.43 11.76 -3.34
C THR A 44 -17.72 12.41 -3.87
N ILE A 45 -18.21 11.99 -5.03
CA ILE A 45 -19.45 12.52 -5.63
C ILE A 45 -20.65 12.30 -4.70
N ASN A 46 -20.71 11.13 -4.06
CA ASN A 46 -21.81 10.77 -3.17
C ASN A 46 -21.60 11.22 -1.72
N GLN A 47 -20.50 11.94 -1.41
CA GLN A 47 -20.15 12.40 -0.06
C GLN A 47 -20.19 11.26 0.99
N ILE A 48 -19.83 10.05 0.57
CA ILE A 48 -19.92 8.84 1.41
C ILE A 48 -18.83 8.85 2.48
N ILE A 49 -17.65 9.38 2.14
CA ILE A 49 -16.53 9.49 3.07
C ILE A 49 -16.52 10.90 3.65
N SER A 50 -16.64 11.00 4.97
CA SER A 50 -16.44 12.25 5.72
C SER A 50 -14.95 12.44 6.03
N SER A 51 -14.40 13.60 5.71
CA SER A 51 -13.06 13.99 6.19
C SER A 51 -13.16 14.34 7.67
N ASN A 52 -12.57 13.51 8.53
CA ASN A 52 -12.40 13.79 9.96
C ASN A 52 -11.25 14.78 10.19
#